data_AF-A0A929MEC2-F1
#
_entry.id   AF-A0A929MEC2-F1
#
_cell.length_a   1.000
_cell.length_b   1.000
_cell.length_c   1.000
_cell.angle_alpha   90.00
_cell.angle_beta   90.00
_cell.angle_gamma   90.00
#
_symmetry.space_group_name_H-M   'P 1'
#
loop_
_entity.id
_entity.type
_entity.pdbx_description
1 polymer ?
#
loop_
_entity_poly.entity_id
_entity_poly.type
_entity_poly.pdbx_seq_one_letter_code
_entity_poly.pdbx_strand_id
1 'polypeptide(L)'
;MSEKKNKKAAKEIKETKLNGITNPIFEKNLQALFQQDEVLAARLFSMTSQNKYEIVLGKNDPLDINIINKETSESIYENPVEETYKMLDEIEKKYKRYPGLFFYGLGNGVLYKALAKNETHKSIAIIEPEIEIIYSVLNLIDLSEELEKEQIVLFFSEFTT
;
A
#
# COMPACT_ATOMS: atom_id res chain seq x y z
N MET A 1 -16.70 10.49 -32.11
CA MET A 1 -16.87 11.64 -31.18
C MET A 1 -17.52 11.28 -29.83
N SER A 2 -18.19 10.11 -29.69
CA SER A 2 -18.84 9.71 -28.43
C SER A 2 -17.89 9.16 -27.36
N GLU A 3 -16.83 8.42 -27.73
CA GLU A 3 -15.91 7.79 -26.77
C GLU A 3 -15.08 8.78 -25.95
N LYS A 4 -14.61 9.89 -26.56
CA LYS A 4 -13.89 10.95 -25.85
C LYS A 4 -14.77 11.68 -24.82
N LYS A 5 -16.08 11.75 -25.06
CA LYS A 5 -17.04 12.40 -24.16
C LYS A 5 -17.34 11.53 -22.93
N ASN A 6 -17.45 10.22 -23.12
CA ASN A 6 -17.63 9.26 -22.01
C ASN A 6 -16.38 9.12 -21.12
N LYS A 7 -15.16 9.10 -21.70
CA LYS A 7 -13.93 9.10 -20.90
C LYS A 7 -13.76 10.38 -20.08
N LYS A 8 -14.15 11.54 -20.64
CA LYS A 8 -14.11 12.82 -19.93
C LYS A 8 -15.13 12.90 -18.80
N ALA A 9 -16.36 12.43 -19.03
CA ALA A 9 -17.39 12.35 -17.99
C ALA A 9 -17.02 11.37 -16.87
N ALA A 10 -16.44 10.20 -17.20
CA ALA A 10 -15.94 9.25 -16.20
C ALA A 10 -14.76 9.82 -15.39
N LYS A 11 -13.90 10.63 -16.02
CA LYS A 11 -12.80 11.33 -15.35
C LYS A 11 -13.31 12.45 -14.43
N GLU A 12 -14.26 13.26 -14.89
CA GLU A 12 -14.91 14.31 -14.08
C GLU A 12 -15.70 13.71 -12.89
N ILE A 13 -16.35 12.55 -13.06
CA ILE A 13 -17.03 11.84 -11.96
C ILE A 13 -16.02 11.26 -10.95
N LYS A 14 -14.85 10.79 -11.40
CA LYS A 14 -13.75 10.32 -10.52
C LYS A 14 -13.15 11.47 -9.70
N GLU A 15 -12.86 12.61 -10.33
CA GLU A 15 -12.32 13.80 -9.66
C GLU A 15 -13.32 14.37 -8.64
N THR A 16 -14.62 14.36 -8.94
CA THR A 16 -15.63 14.96 -8.05
C THR A 16 -15.86 14.15 -6.76
N LYS A 17 -15.68 12.83 -6.77
CA LYS A 17 -15.92 11.97 -5.58
C LYS A 17 -14.79 12.02 -4.54
N LEU A 18 -13.60 12.50 -4.91
CA LEU A 18 -12.39 12.46 -4.07
C LEU A 18 -12.01 13.83 -3.45
N ASN A 19 -12.72 14.90 -3.80
CA ASN A 19 -12.48 16.29 -3.37
C ASN A 19 -12.61 16.58 -1.85
N GLY A 20 -12.58 15.56 -0.99
CA GLY A 20 -12.57 15.68 0.48
C GLY A 20 -11.31 15.13 1.15
N ILE A 21 -10.35 14.58 0.39
CA ILE A 21 -9.11 14.01 0.94
C ILE A 21 -8.07 15.12 1.09
N THR A 22 -7.54 15.31 2.30
CA THR A 22 -6.52 16.33 2.57
C THR A 22 -5.09 15.84 2.35
N ASN A 23 -4.86 14.52 2.28
CA ASN A 23 -3.56 13.91 2.04
C ASN A 23 -3.35 13.59 0.55
N PRO A 24 -2.46 14.31 -0.16
CA PRO A 24 -2.24 14.10 -1.59
C PRO A 24 -1.61 12.74 -1.93
N ILE A 25 -0.86 12.12 -1.00
CA ILE A 25 -0.30 10.76 -1.22
C ILE A 25 -1.44 9.74 -1.20
N PHE A 26 -2.31 9.83 -0.17
CA PHE A 26 -3.45 8.93 -0.05
C PHE A 26 -4.40 9.07 -1.23
N GLU A 27 -4.69 10.29 -1.68
CA GLU A 27 -5.55 10.52 -2.84
C GLU A 27 -5.02 9.81 -4.10
N LYS A 28 -3.73 9.97 -4.42
CA LYS A 28 -3.11 9.32 -5.59
C LYS A 28 -3.17 7.79 -5.49
N ASN A 29 -2.79 7.26 -4.33
CA ASN A 29 -2.82 5.83 -4.07
C ASN A 29 -4.23 5.27 -4.21
N LEU A 30 -5.22 5.97 -3.66
CA LEU A 30 -6.61 5.57 -3.70
C LEU A 30 -7.17 5.62 -5.13
N GLN A 31 -6.81 6.63 -5.92
CA GLN A 31 -7.18 6.73 -7.33
C GLN A 31 -6.65 5.56 -8.16
N ALA A 32 -5.37 5.20 -7.95
CA ALA A 32 -4.74 4.06 -8.58
C ALA A 32 -5.41 2.75 -8.16
N LEU A 33 -5.57 2.54 -6.84
CA LEU A 33 -6.21 1.36 -6.29
C LEU A 33 -7.66 1.20 -6.78
N PHE A 34 -8.41 2.29 -6.92
CA PHE A 34 -9.78 2.23 -7.43
C PHE A 34 -9.88 1.64 -8.84
N GLN A 35 -8.83 1.74 -9.67
CA GLN A 35 -8.83 1.07 -10.99
C GLN A 35 -8.65 -0.44 -10.88
N GLN A 36 -7.98 -0.89 -9.83
CA GLN A 36 -7.61 -2.29 -9.60
C GLN A 36 -8.65 -3.04 -8.76
N ASP A 37 -9.11 -2.41 -7.67
CA ASP A 37 -10.11 -2.92 -6.72
C ASP A 37 -10.98 -1.77 -6.19
N GLU A 38 -12.10 -1.53 -6.87
CA GLU A 38 -13.09 -0.51 -6.49
C GLU A 38 -13.66 -0.75 -5.09
N VAL A 39 -13.83 -2.01 -4.68
CA VAL A 39 -14.44 -2.37 -3.39
C VAL A 39 -13.49 -2.03 -2.25
N LEU A 40 -12.23 -2.42 -2.34
CA LEU A 40 -11.22 -2.09 -1.35
C LEU A 40 -11.00 -0.58 -1.29
N ALA A 41 -10.90 0.10 -2.43
CA ALA A 41 -10.76 1.56 -2.47
C ALA A 41 -11.95 2.25 -1.79
N ALA A 42 -13.19 1.83 -2.06
CA ALA A 42 -14.36 2.40 -1.40
C ALA A 42 -14.35 2.18 0.11
N ARG A 43 -13.93 1.00 0.59
CA ARG A 43 -13.77 0.73 2.02
C ARG A 43 -12.76 1.68 2.66
N LEU A 44 -11.57 1.81 2.08
CA LEU A 44 -10.51 2.69 2.56
C LEU A 44 -10.93 4.16 2.56
N PHE A 45 -11.65 4.61 1.53
CA PHE A 45 -12.19 5.97 1.45
C PHE A 45 -13.16 6.29 2.60
N SER A 46 -13.94 5.29 3.03
CA SER A 46 -14.93 5.46 4.10
C SER A 46 -14.34 5.42 5.52
N MET A 47 -13.03 5.14 5.66
CA MET A 47 -12.39 5.06 6.97
C MET A 47 -12.24 6.44 7.60
N THR A 48 -12.75 6.61 8.82
CA THR A 48 -12.71 7.88 9.56
C THR A 48 -11.76 7.87 10.76
N SER A 49 -11.25 6.71 11.17
CA SER A 49 -10.36 6.58 12.34
C SER A 49 -9.53 5.29 12.27
N GLN A 50 -8.31 5.34 12.82
CA GLN A 50 -7.44 4.18 13.08
C GLN A 50 -7.36 3.98 14.60
N ASN A 51 -7.85 2.85 15.09
CA ASN A 51 -7.98 2.62 16.53
C ASN A 51 -7.08 1.49 17.03
N LYS A 52 -6.70 0.54 16.18
CA LYS A 52 -5.92 -0.63 16.57
C LYS A 52 -4.41 -0.37 16.50
N TYR A 53 -3.97 0.38 15.48
CA TYR A 53 -2.54 0.62 15.26
C TYR A 53 -2.13 2.08 15.43
N GLU A 54 -0.88 2.29 15.84
CA GLU A 54 -0.18 3.57 15.85
C GLU A 54 1.06 3.49 14.95
N ILE A 55 1.30 4.56 14.18
CA ILE A 55 2.49 4.68 13.35
C ILE A 55 3.54 5.48 14.11
N VAL A 56 4.72 4.91 14.25
CA VAL A 56 5.89 5.58 14.83
C VAL A 56 6.91 5.82 13.74
N LEU A 57 7.27 7.10 13.56
CA LEU A 57 8.29 7.53 12.63
C LEU A 57 9.60 7.78 13.38
N GLY A 58 10.69 7.23 12.85
CA GLY A 58 12.04 7.47 13.32
C GLY A 58 12.42 8.94 13.16
N LYS A 59 13.22 9.45 14.09
CA LYS A 59 13.57 10.87 14.15
C LYS A 59 14.45 11.33 12.98
N ASN A 60 15.25 10.42 12.43
CA ASN A 60 16.36 10.75 11.52
C ASN A 60 16.29 10.01 10.18
N ASP A 61 15.49 8.95 10.07
CA ASP A 61 15.41 8.12 8.87
C ASP A 61 13.95 8.00 8.41
N PRO A 62 13.60 8.49 7.21
CA PRO A 62 12.26 8.34 6.63
C PRO A 62 11.84 6.89 6.39
N LEU A 63 12.79 5.94 6.38
CA LEU A 63 12.52 4.50 6.25
C LEU A 63 12.27 3.81 7.59
N ASP A 64 12.58 4.48 8.70
CA ASP A 64 12.34 3.99 10.05
C ASP A 64 10.86 4.20 10.40
N ILE A 65 10.00 3.36 9.84
CA ILE A 65 8.56 3.38 10.07
C ILE A 65 8.19 2.10 10.80
N ASN A 66 7.69 2.24 12.02
CA ASN A 66 7.16 1.13 12.80
C ASN A 66 5.66 1.25 12.99
N ILE A 67 5.02 0.11 13.24
CA ILE A 67 3.58 -0.02 13.49
C ILE A 67 3.45 -0.68 14.85
N ILE A 68 2.76 -0.02 15.78
CA ILE A 68 2.56 -0.51 17.14
C ILE A 68 1.09 -0.87 17.31
N ASN A 69 0.80 -2.08 17.77
CA ASN A 69 -0.53 -2.47 18.20
C ASN A 69 -0.83 -1.76 19.53
N LYS A 70 -1.86 -0.92 19.58
CA LYS A 70 -2.20 -0.13 20.78
C LYS A 70 -2.71 -0.99 21.94
N GLU A 71 -3.29 -2.15 21.66
CA GLU A 71 -3.81 -3.05 22.70
C GLU A 71 -2.69 -3.83 23.39
N THR A 72 -1.75 -4.36 22.61
CA THR A 72 -0.65 -5.19 23.13
C THR A 72 0.63 -4.39 23.42
N SER A 73 0.73 -3.17 22.89
CA SER A 73 1.96 -2.35 22.86
C SER A 73 3.13 -3.05 22.16
N GLU A 74 2.84 -4.04 21.31
CA GLU A 74 3.84 -4.74 20.51
C GLU A 74 4.08 -4.01 19.19
N SER A 75 5.35 -3.82 18.88
CA SER A 75 5.80 -3.33 17.57
C SER A 75 5.85 -4.47 16.57
N ILE A 76 5.54 -4.19 15.30
CA ILE A 76 5.73 -5.16 14.20
C ILE A 76 7.22 -5.46 13.99
N TYR A 77 8.09 -4.47 14.20
CA TYR A 77 9.54 -4.59 14.01
C TYR A 77 10.29 -4.23 15.29
N GLU A 78 11.42 -4.89 15.55
CA GLU A 78 12.41 -4.48 16.55
C GLU A 78 13.29 -3.35 16.00
N ASN A 79 13.75 -3.50 14.76
CA ASN A 79 14.52 -2.50 14.02
C ASN A 79 14.01 -2.45 12.56
N PRO A 80 13.03 -1.56 12.25
CA PRO A 80 12.36 -1.51 10.95
C PRO A 80 13.34 -1.42 9.77
N VAL A 81 14.38 -0.60 9.90
CA VAL A 81 15.35 -0.34 8.84
C VAL A 81 16.20 -1.58 8.57
N GLU A 82 16.82 -2.13 9.63
CA GLU A 82 17.71 -3.29 9.50
C GLU A 82 16.97 -4.53 8.99
N GLU A 83 15.77 -4.79 9.53
CA GLU A 83 14.95 -5.94 9.13
C GLU A 83 14.48 -5.82 7.68
N THR A 84 14.07 -4.62 7.25
CA THR A 84 13.69 -4.36 5.85
C THR A 84 14.86 -4.59 4.90
N TYR A 85 16.05 -4.08 5.23
CA TYR A 85 17.25 -4.29 4.40
C TYR A 85 17.63 -5.76 4.30
N LYS A 86 17.59 -6.48 5.43
CA LYS A 86 17.90 -7.91 5.47
C LYS A 86 16.93 -8.70 4.60
N MET A 87 15.63 -8.45 4.73
CA MET A 87 14.61 -9.15 3.94
C MET A 87 14.72 -8.82 2.45
N LEU A 88 14.97 -7.56 2.10
CA LEU A 88 15.21 -7.13 0.72
C LEU A 88 16.41 -7.85 0.10
N ASP A 89 17.54 -7.89 0.81
CA ASP A 89 18.76 -8.57 0.35
C ASP A 89 18.55 -10.08 0.17
N GLU A 90 17.84 -10.72 1.09
CA GLU A 90 17.50 -12.14 0.98
C GLU A 90 16.61 -12.46 -0.25
N ILE A 91 15.59 -11.63 -0.49
CA ILE A 91 14.67 -11.79 -1.62
C ILE A 91 15.41 -11.53 -2.95
N GLU A 92 16.16 -10.44 -3.04
CA GLU A 92 16.94 -10.13 -4.24
C GLU A 92 17.99 -11.21 -4.55
N LYS A 93 18.67 -11.76 -3.53
CA LYS A 93 19.62 -12.86 -3.77
C LYS A 93 18.96 -14.11 -4.37
N LYS A 94 17.77 -14.48 -3.90
CA LYS A 94 17.10 -15.73 -4.27
C LYS A 94 16.20 -15.59 -5.49
N TYR A 95 15.51 -14.45 -5.60
CA TYR A 95 14.35 -14.29 -6.46
C TYR A 95 14.44 -13.09 -7.41
N LYS A 96 15.57 -12.37 -7.49
CA LYS A 96 15.74 -11.19 -8.38
C LYS A 96 15.22 -11.31 -9.81
N ARG A 97 15.22 -12.53 -10.38
CA ARG A 97 14.77 -12.79 -11.75
C ARG A 97 13.32 -13.27 -11.87
N TYR A 98 12.59 -13.35 -10.75
CA TYR A 98 11.25 -13.91 -10.72
C TYR A 98 10.24 -12.81 -11.06
N PRO A 99 9.38 -13.02 -12.06
CA PRO A 99 8.44 -11.99 -12.48
C PRO A 99 7.25 -11.84 -11.53
N GLY A 100 6.93 -12.88 -10.75
CA GLY A 100 5.84 -12.88 -9.78
C GLY A 100 6.37 -13.16 -8.38
N LEU A 101 5.95 -12.38 -7.40
CA LEU A 101 6.19 -12.60 -5.98
C LEU A 101 4.87 -12.55 -5.21
N PHE A 102 4.76 -13.37 -4.15
CA PHE A 102 3.57 -13.46 -3.31
C PHE A 102 3.97 -13.32 -1.85
N PHE A 103 3.25 -12.46 -1.13
CA PHE A 103 3.55 -12.14 0.26
C PHE A 103 2.30 -12.14 1.12
N TYR A 104 2.51 -12.49 2.39
CA TYR A 104 1.52 -12.37 3.44
C TYR A 104 1.99 -11.28 4.41
N GLY A 105 1.15 -10.26 4.61
CA GLY A 105 1.45 -9.06 5.37
C GLY A 105 2.07 -7.96 4.51
N LEU A 106 1.47 -6.78 4.55
CA LEU A 106 1.97 -5.54 3.95
C LEU A 106 3.01 -4.85 4.85
N GLY A 107 2.91 -5.04 6.16
CA GLY A 107 3.79 -4.39 7.12
C GLY A 107 3.80 -2.87 6.96
N ASN A 108 4.97 -2.23 7.07
CA ASN A 108 5.10 -0.79 6.83
C ASN A 108 5.14 -0.36 5.35
N GLY A 109 5.07 -1.31 4.40
CA GLY A 109 5.07 -1.05 2.96
C GLY A 109 6.43 -0.69 2.33
N VAL A 110 7.48 -0.41 3.12
CA VAL A 110 8.79 0.02 2.62
C VAL A 110 9.46 -1.05 1.77
N LEU A 111 9.40 -2.31 2.21
CA LEU A 111 9.95 -3.46 1.49
C LEU A 111 9.42 -3.55 0.05
N TYR A 112 8.11 -3.41 -0.12
CA TYR A 112 7.47 -3.59 -1.43
C TYR A 112 7.76 -2.44 -2.37
N LYS A 113 7.81 -1.21 -1.85
CA LYS A 113 8.28 -0.06 -2.64
C LYS A 113 9.73 -0.28 -3.12
N ALA A 114 10.59 -0.87 -2.29
CA ALA A 114 11.96 -1.17 -2.67
C ALA A 114 12.03 -2.30 -3.72
N LEU A 115 11.28 -3.39 -3.55
CA LEU A 115 11.22 -4.50 -4.49
C LEU A 115 10.68 -4.07 -5.86
N ALA A 116 9.69 -3.17 -5.91
CA ALA A 116 9.11 -2.68 -7.16
C ALA A 116 10.12 -1.92 -8.05
N LYS A 117 11.24 -1.44 -7.50
CA LYS A 117 12.32 -0.83 -8.29
C LYS A 117 13.01 -1.83 -9.22
N ASN A 118 12.95 -3.12 -8.92
CA ASN A 118 13.44 -4.15 -9.82
C ASN A 118 12.38 -4.43 -10.90
N GLU A 119 12.62 -3.91 -12.11
CA GLU A 119 11.71 -4.05 -13.25
C GLU A 119 11.46 -5.51 -13.66
N THR A 120 12.26 -6.47 -13.17
CA THR A 120 11.99 -7.89 -13.41
C THR A 120 10.75 -8.36 -12.67
N HIS A 121 10.48 -7.82 -11.48
CA HIS A 121 9.26 -8.09 -10.72
C HIS A 121 8.09 -7.39 -11.40
N LYS A 122 7.33 -8.16 -12.20
CA LYS A 122 6.16 -7.67 -12.95
C LYS A 122 4.89 -7.65 -12.12
N SER A 123 4.80 -8.50 -11.10
CA SER A 123 3.67 -8.51 -10.17
C SER A 123 4.13 -8.96 -8.78
N ILE A 124 3.76 -8.18 -7.77
CA ILE A 124 4.00 -8.39 -6.35
C ILE A 124 2.63 -8.43 -5.69
N ALA A 125 2.09 -9.62 -5.50
CA ALA A 125 0.81 -9.83 -4.85
C ALA A 125 0.99 -9.87 -3.33
N ILE A 126 0.24 -9.06 -2.60
CA ILE A 126 0.34 -8.91 -1.15
C ILE A 126 -1.03 -9.12 -0.56
N ILE A 127 -1.16 -10.12 0.31
CA ILE A 127 -2.36 -10.34 1.10
C ILE A 127 -2.15 -9.69 2.46
N GLU A 128 -2.98 -8.70 2.81
CA GLU A 128 -2.94 -8.03 4.11
C GLU A 128 -4.28 -8.24 4.85
N PRO A 129 -4.25 -8.89 6.02
CA PRO A 129 -5.46 -9.13 6.82
C PRO A 129 -6.01 -7.91 7.56
N GLU A 130 -5.21 -6.88 7.80
CA GLU A 130 -5.58 -5.72 8.61
C GLU A 130 -5.77 -4.46 7.76
N ILE A 131 -7.02 -4.04 7.58
CA ILE A 131 -7.34 -2.88 6.73
C ILE A 131 -6.70 -1.57 7.25
N GLU A 132 -6.51 -1.43 8.56
CA GLU A 132 -5.82 -0.28 9.15
C GLU A 132 -4.34 -0.20 8.72
N ILE A 133 -3.68 -1.34 8.47
CA ILE A 133 -2.30 -1.38 7.94
C ILE A 133 -2.29 -0.90 6.50
N ILE A 134 -3.20 -1.40 5.66
CA ILE A 134 -3.35 -0.93 4.26
C ILE A 134 -3.58 0.58 4.25
N TYR A 135 -4.55 1.05 5.04
CA TYR A 135 -4.89 2.46 5.14
C TYR A 135 -3.69 3.31 5.58
N SER A 136 -2.93 2.86 6.57
CA SER A 136 -1.73 3.56 7.05
C SER A 136 -0.64 3.63 5.98
N VAL A 137 -0.33 2.52 5.32
CA VAL A 137 0.70 2.48 4.25
C VAL A 137 0.33 3.40 3.10
N LEU A 138 -0.93 3.36 2.64
CA LEU A 138 -1.37 4.23 1.55
C LEU A 138 -1.43 5.71 1.95
N ASN A 139 -1.43 6.05 3.23
CA ASN A 139 -1.30 7.44 3.68
C ASN A 139 0.17 7.92 3.74
N LEU A 140 1.13 7.00 3.89
CA LEU A 140 2.53 7.33 4.14
C LEU A 140 3.43 7.16 2.92
N ILE A 141 3.20 6.12 2.12
CA ILE A 141 4.07 5.74 1.00
C ILE A 141 3.29 5.91 -0.30
N ASP A 142 3.82 6.70 -1.22
CA ASP A 142 3.29 6.80 -2.58
C ASP A 142 3.58 5.50 -3.34
N LEU A 143 2.55 4.69 -3.56
CA LEU A 143 2.52 3.45 -4.33
C LEU A 143 1.67 3.62 -5.61
N SER A 144 1.30 4.85 -5.96
CA SER A 144 0.28 5.10 -6.99
C SER A 144 0.70 4.56 -8.35
N GLU A 145 1.98 4.70 -8.72
CA GLU A 145 2.49 4.13 -9.96
C GLU A 145 2.50 2.60 -9.96
N GLU A 146 2.92 1.99 -8.86
CA GLU A 146 2.99 0.53 -8.75
C GLU A 146 1.60 -0.11 -8.76
N LEU A 147 0.62 0.55 -8.13
CA LEU A 147 -0.79 0.14 -8.16
C LEU A 147 -1.41 0.36 -9.54
N GLU A 148 -1.19 1.51 -10.18
CA GLU A 148 -1.73 1.81 -11.51
C GLU A 148 -1.21 0.84 -12.58
N LYS A 149 0.06 0.42 -12.45
CA LYS A 149 0.70 -0.55 -13.36
C LYS A 149 0.41 -2.01 -13.00
N GLU A 150 -0.36 -2.26 -11.93
CA GLU A 150 -0.60 -3.59 -11.34
C GLU A 150 0.71 -4.34 -11.00
N GLN A 151 1.80 -3.61 -10.79
CA GLN A 151 3.07 -4.17 -10.34
C GLN A 151 3.00 -4.55 -8.86
N ILE A 152 2.26 -3.78 -8.06
CA ILE A 152 1.84 -4.17 -6.72
C ILE A 152 0.34 -4.42 -6.77
N VAL A 153 -0.09 -5.60 -6.29
CA VAL A 153 -1.49 -6.00 -6.23
C VAL A 153 -1.85 -6.29 -4.77
N LEU A 154 -2.64 -5.41 -4.17
CA LEU A 154 -3.11 -5.56 -2.79
C LEU A 154 -4.40 -6.38 -2.73
N PHE A 155 -4.43 -7.37 -1.85
CA PHE A 155 -5.63 -8.12 -1.48
C PHE A 155 -5.91 -7.92 0.00
N PHE A 156 -7.09 -7.38 0.30
CA PHE A 156 -7.60 -7.38 1.66
C PHE A 156 -8.33 -8.71 1.92
N SER A 157 -7.86 -9.46 2.92
CA SER A 157 -8.46 -10.74 3.31
C SER A 157 -8.50 -10.86 4.82
N GLU A 158 -9.66 -10.58 5.42
CA GLU A 158 -9.89 -10.80 6.84
C GLU A 158 -9.62 -12.27 7.20
N PHE A 159 -8.98 -12.50 8.35
CA PHE A 159 -8.95 -13.83 8.93
C PHE A 159 -10.40 -14.27 9.23
N THR A 160 -10.83 -15.34 8.59
CA THR A 160 -12.10 -15.98 8.95
C THR A 160 -11.80 -17.00 10.05
N THR A 161 -12.11 -16.63 11.30
CA THR A 161 -12.14 -17.53 12.47
C THR A 161 -13.53 -18.05 12.74
#